data_AF-A0A959AUI3-F1
#
_entry.id   AF-A0A959AUI3-F1
#
_cell.length_a   1.000
_cell.length_b   1.000
_cell.length_c   1.000
_cell.angle_alpha   90.00
_cell.angle_beta   90.00
_cell.angle_gamma   90.00
#
_symmetry.space_group_name_H-M   'P 1'
#
loop_
_entity.id
_entity.type
_entity.pdbx_description
1 polymer ?
#
loop_
_entity_poly.entity_id
_entity_poly.type
_entity_poly.pdbx_seq_one_letter_code
_entity_poly.pdbx_strand_id
1 'polypeptide(L)'
;MIRIKRSGEFLNTFRDYIIYVDKKQRGKVSSAGTIDIEVPGGSHAIYAEIDWCYSPTIAFDIKKGEVRTFKVSGFKYANRLIPAALFLIVSYYILKIAFNIEAFLLMVAAFPALLVLLYYYTWGRKNYLTLVEETAG
;
A
#
# COMPACT_ATOMS: atom_id res chain seq x y z
N MET A 1 5.60 23.27 -2.64
CA MET A 1 5.81 22.09 -3.52
C MET A 1 5.66 20.83 -2.68
N ILE A 2 5.03 19.79 -3.21
CA ILE A 2 4.97 18.49 -2.55
C ILE A 2 5.78 17.47 -3.35
N ARG A 3 6.52 16.62 -2.64
CA ARG A 3 7.29 15.51 -3.20
C ARG A 3 6.69 14.21 -2.70
N ILE A 4 6.29 13.33 -3.61
CA ILE A 4 5.73 12.03 -3.27
C ILE A 4 6.71 10.95 -3.69
N LYS A 5 7.22 10.19 -2.72
CA LYS A 5 8.07 9.02 -2.91
C LYS A 5 7.24 7.76 -2.78
N ARG A 6 7.35 6.85 -3.74
CA ARG A 6 6.70 5.54 -3.66
C ARG A 6 7.70 4.46 -3.25
N SER A 7 7.33 3.59 -2.32
CA SER A 7 8.11 2.38 -2.02
C SER A 7 8.11 1.40 -3.20
N GLY A 8 9.25 0.75 -3.43
CA GLY A 8 9.32 -0.41 -4.30
C GLY A 8 8.69 -1.62 -3.61
N GLU A 9 7.61 -2.15 -4.18
CA GLU A 9 6.87 -3.29 -3.63
C GLU A 9 6.52 -4.28 -4.72
N PHE A 10 6.80 -5.56 -4.47
CA PHE A 10 6.61 -6.62 -5.45
C PHE A 10 5.16 -6.72 -5.96
N LEU A 11 4.18 -6.71 -5.05
CA LEU A 11 2.76 -6.92 -5.37
C LEU A 11 2.18 -5.89 -6.33
N ASN A 12 2.65 -4.64 -6.27
CA ASN A 12 2.09 -3.54 -7.04
C ASN A 12 3.08 -2.97 -8.07
N THR A 13 4.20 -3.64 -8.34
CA THR A 13 5.29 -3.14 -9.20
C THR A 13 4.81 -2.58 -10.54
N PHE A 14 3.86 -3.27 -11.18
CA PHE A 14 3.35 -2.93 -12.52
C PHE A 14 2.16 -1.97 -12.53
N ARG A 15 1.73 -1.49 -11.36
CA ARG A 15 0.58 -0.58 -11.23
C ARG A 15 1.06 0.77 -10.76
N ASP A 16 0.63 1.83 -11.42
CA ASP A 16 0.91 3.20 -10.99
C ASP A 16 -0.02 3.63 -9.86
N TYR A 17 0.48 4.43 -8.93
CA TYR A 17 -0.37 5.07 -7.93
C TYR A 17 -0.74 6.47 -8.44
N ILE A 18 -2.03 6.79 -8.41
CA ILE A 18 -2.57 8.07 -8.80
C ILE A 18 -2.60 8.98 -7.57
N ILE A 19 -2.07 10.18 -7.68
CA ILE A 19 -2.02 11.16 -6.58
C ILE A 19 -3.10 12.22 -6.79
N TYR A 20 -3.89 12.44 -5.76
CA TYR A 20 -4.92 13.46 -5.70
C TYR A 20 -4.57 14.51 -4.66
N VAL A 21 -4.75 15.78 -5.05
CA VAL A 21 -4.69 16.93 -4.14
C VAL A 21 -5.98 17.71 -4.30
N ASP A 22 -6.67 17.98 -3.19
CA ASP A 22 -7.96 18.66 -3.14
C ASP A 22 -8.99 18.02 -4.07
N LYS A 23 -9.03 16.68 -4.07
CA LYS A 23 -9.91 15.85 -4.91
C LYS A 23 -9.65 15.96 -6.43
N LYS A 24 -8.57 16.63 -6.85
CA LYS A 24 -8.15 16.70 -8.25
C LYS A 24 -6.94 15.80 -8.47
N GLN A 25 -6.97 15.00 -9.54
CA GLN A 25 -5.82 14.21 -9.96
C GLN A 25 -4.68 15.15 -10.36
N ARG A 26 -3.50 14.96 -9.77
CA ARG A 26 -2.32 15.80 -10.00
C ARG A 26 -1.17 15.05 -10.66
N GLY A 27 -1.13 13.72 -10.56
CA GLY A 27 -0.07 12.94 -11.20
C GLY A 27 -0.16 11.44 -10.93
N LYS A 28 0.81 10.70 -11.47
CA LYS A 28 0.98 9.26 -11.26
C LYS A 28 2.42 8.98 -10.85
N VAL A 29 2.62 8.01 -9.97
CA VAL A 29 3.95 7.57 -9.51
C VAL A 29 4.12 6.07 -9.72
N SER A 30 5.12 5.70 -10.51
CA SER A 30 5.50 4.32 -10.78
C SER A 30 6.28 3.70 -9.60
N SER A 31 6.47 2.39 -9.63
CA SER A 31 7.15 1.66 -8.55
C SER A 31 8.55 2.21 -8.29
N ALA A 32 8.90 2.39 -7.01
CA ALA A 32 10.14 3.04 -6.55
C ALA A 32 10.36 4.47 -7.10
N GLY A 33 9.35 5.07 -7.73
CA GLY A 33 9.42 6.38 -8.35
C GLY A 33 9.22 7.52 -7.36
N THR A 34 9.52 8.74 -7.84
CA THR A 34 9.23 9.99 -7.14
C THR A 34 8.55 10.93 -8.11
N ILE A 35 7.53 11.66 -7.63
CA ILE A 35 6.87 12.73 -8.39
C ILE A 35 6.82 14.00 -7.55
N ASP A 36 7.05 15.11 -8.22
CA ASP A 36 6.99 16.44 -7.64
C ASP A 36 5.77 17.18 -8.20
N ILE A 37 4.99 17.81 -7.32
CA ILE A 37 3.75 18.49 -7.68
C ILE A 37 3.76 19.90 -7.09
N GLU A 38 3.51 20.89 -7.93
CA GLU A 38 3.34 22.26 -7.49
C GLU A 38 1.94 22.45 -6.90
N VAL A 39 1.92 23.01 -5.69
CA VAL A 39 0.70 23.37 -4.97
C VAL A 39 0.87 24.80 -4.45
N PRO A 40 -0.20 25.62 -4.46
CA PRO A 40 -0.15 26.95 -3.87
C PRO A 40 0.09 26.87 -2.36
N GLY A 41 0.45 27.99 -1.75
CA GLY A 41 0.52 28.06 -0.29
C GLY A 41 -0.88 28.05 0.33
N GLY A 42 -1.05 27.33 1.42
CA GLY A 42 -2.33 27.18 2.12
C GLY A 42 -2.57 25.77 2.64
N SER A 43 -3.82 25.52 3.04
CA SER A 43 -4.28 24.23 3.52
C SER A 43 -4.75 23.36 2.36
N HIS A 44 -4.24 22.13 2.31
CA HIS A 44 -4.53 21.17 1.24
C HIS A 44 -4.80 19.78 1.81
N ALA A 45 -5.45 18.94 1.01
CA ALA A 45 -5.67 17.53 1.34
C ALA A 45 -5.12 16.62 0.25
N ILE A 46 -4.32 15.62 0.63
CA ILE A 46 -3.70 14.64 -0.28
C ILE A 46 -4.20 13.22 0.02
N TYR A 47 -4.41 12.43 -1.03
CA TYR A 47 -4.57 10.98 -0.95
C TYR A 47 -4.04 10.31 -2.22
N ALA A 48 -3.73 9.03 -2.12
CA ALA A 48 -3.33 8.19 -3.24
C ALA A 48 -4.42 7.18 -3.59
N GLU A 49 -4.48 6.77 -4.85
CA GLU A 49 -5.39 5.77 -5.39
C GLU A 49 -4.62 4.74 -6.22
N ILE A 50 -5.08 3.49 -6.17
CA ILE A 50 -4.73 2.42 -7.09
C ILE A 50 -6.02 1.66 -7.43
N ASP A 51 -6.39 1.63 -8.70
CA ASP A 51 -7.66 1.04 -9.16
C ASP A 51 -8.88 1.59 -8.38
N TRP A 52 -9.54 0.79 -7.53
CA TRP A 52 -10.65 1.23 -6.64
C TRP A 52 -10.26 1.31 -5.15
N CYS A 53 -8.95 1.23 -4.85
CA CYS A 53 -8.38 1.27 -3.52
C CYS A 53 -7.68 2.61 -3.25
N TYR A 54 -7.74 3.09 -2.01
CA TYR A 54 -7.27 4.42 -1.62
C TYR A 54 -6.38 4.36 -0.39
N SER A 55 -5.61 5.43 -0.20
CA SER A 55 -5.02 5.77 1.08
C SER A 55 -6.00 6.60 1.93
N PRO A 56 -5.77 6.68 3.25
CA PRO A 56 -6.35 7.75 4.06
C PRO A 56 -5.98 9.13 3.49
N THR A 57 -6.90 10.08 3.64
CA THR A 57 -6.65 11.48 3.29
C THR A 57 -5.87 12.17 4.40
N ILE A 58 -4.81 12.87 4.05
CA ILE A 58 -4.00 13.68 4.97
C ILE A 58 -4.22 15.14 4.64
N ALA A 59 -4.61 15.93 5.64
CA ALA A 59 -4.62 17.37 5.57
C ALA A 59 -3.24 17.91 5.97
N PHE A 60 -2.74 18.89 5.23
CA PHE A 60 -1.45 19.54 5.49
C PHE A 60 -1.49 21.01 5.11
N ASP A 61 -0.66 21.80 5.77
CA ASP A 61 -0.43 23.21 5.44
C ASP A 61 0.95 23.36 4.80
N ILE A 62 1.05 24.19 3.78
CA ILE A 62 2.31 24.46 3.08
C ILE A 62 2.51 25.96 2.88
N LYS A 63 3.69 26.48 3.25
CA LYS A 63 4.07 27.86 2.97
C LYS A 63 4.62 28.00 1.56
N LYS A 64 4.58 29.22 1.02
CA LYS A 64 5.17 29.53 -0.30
C LYS A 64 6.68 29.25 -0.25
N GLY A 65 7.17 28.40 -1.14
CA GLY A 65 8.58 27.97 -1.20
C GLY A 65 8.95 26.77 -0.33
N GLU A 66 8.02 26.26 0.49
CA GLU A 66 8.25 25.07 1.31
C GLU A 66 8.12 23.79 0.46
N VAL A 67 8.91 22.76 0.80
CA VAL A 67 8.83 21.42 0.22
C VAL A 67 8.39 20.43 1.29
N ARG A 68 7.22 19.81 1.10
CA ARG A 68 6.69 18.75 1.96
C ARG A 68 6.89 17.40 1.29
N THR A 69 7.44 16.42 2.00
CA THR A 69 7.69 15.08 1.45
C THR A 69 6.69 14.09 2.02
N PHE A 70 6.06 13.32 1.13
CA PHE A 70 5.14 12.24 1.49
C PHE A 70 5.68 10.92 0.95
N LYS A 71 5.52 9.86 1.73
CA LYS A 71 5.81 8.50 1.32
C LYS A 71 4.52 7.74 1.15
N VAL A 72 4.36 7.14 -0.04
CA VAL A 72 3.25 6.25 -0.35
C VAL A 72 3.75 4.82 -0.49
N SER A 73 3.02 3.90 0.14
CA SER A 73 3.27 2.46 0.10
C SER A 73 1.96 1.72 -0.15
N GLY A 74 2.07 0.51 -0.69
CA GLY A 74 0.94 -0.34 -1.02
C GLY A 74 0.34 -1.03 0.19
N PHE A 75 -0.01 -2.30 0.00
CA PHE A 75 -0.85 -2.99 0.95
C PHE A 75 -0.21 -3.08 2.34
N LYS A 76 -0.85 -2.43 3.33
CA LYS A 76 -0.34 -2.28 4.71
C LYS A 76 0.16 -3.58 5.35
N TYR A 77 -0.45 -4.73 5.02
CA TYR A 77 -0.11 -6.02 5.62
C TYR A 77 0.70 -6.94 4.72
N ALA A 78 1.04 -6.53 3.49
CA ALA A 78 1.78 -7.34 2.53
C ALA A 78 3.07 -7.89 3.11
N ASN A 79 3.85 -7.04 3.79
CA ASN A 79 5.15 -7.42 4.33
C ASN A 79 5.07 -8.44 5.49
N ARG A 80 3.88 -8.67 6.06
CA ARG A 80 3.64 -9.69 7.09
C ARG A 80 2.94 -10.93 6.53
N LEU A 81 1.95 -10.74 5.65
CA LEU A 81 1.18 -11.84 5.08
C LEU A 81 1.98 -12.69 4.10
N ILE A 82 2.83 -12.08 3.26
CA ILE A 82 3.63 -12.83 2.28
C ILE A 82 4.60 -13.82 2.96
N PRO A 83 5.47 -13.41 3.92
CA PRO A 83 6.36 -14.36 4.56
C PRO A 83 5.60 -15.41 5.39
N ALA A 84 4.49 -15.04 6.03
CA ALA A 84 3.64 -16.01 6.73
C ALA A 84 3.06 -17.05 5.78
N ALA A 85 2.57 -16.64 4.60
CA ALA A 85 2.06 -17.55 3.58
C ALA A 85 3.17 -18.47 3.04
N LEU A 86 4.36 -17.95 2.78
CA LEU A 86 5.51 -18.77 2.36
C LEU A 86 5.89 -19.81 3.42
N PHE A 87 5.91 -19.41 4.70
CA PHE A 87 6.16 -20.33 5.81
C PHE A 87 5.12 -21.45 5.88
N LEU A 88 3.82 -21.14 5.71
CA LEU A 88 2.75 -22.14 5.66
C LEU A 88 2.91 -23.09 4.48
N ILE A 89 3.28 -22.59 3.30
CA ILE A 89 3.52 -23.41 2.10
C ILE A 89 4.72 -24.34 2.30
N VAL A 90 5.84 -23.84 2.83
CA VAL A 90 7.03 -24.68 3.06
C VAL A 90 6.77 -25.73 4.12
N SER A 91 6.14 -25.35 5.24
CA SER A 91 5.78 -26.29 6.31
C SER A 91 4.82 -27.38 5.83
N TYR A 92 3.88 -27.07 4.92
CA TYR A 92 3.06 -28.09 4.28
C TYR A 92 3.90 -29.18 3.59
N TYR A 93 4.81 -28.79 2.69
CA TYR A 93 5.56 -29.77 1.91
C TYR A 93 6.41 -30.66 2.82
N ILE A 94 6.96 -30.11 3.90
CA ILE A 94 7.69 -30.87 4.92
C ILE A 94 6.76 -31.89 5.61
N LEU A 95 5.59 -31.44 6.09
CA LEU A 95 4.62 -32.31 6.78
C LEU A 95 4.03 -33.37 5.85
N LYS A 96 3.81 -33.05 4.58
CA LYS A 96 3.36 -33.99 3.56
C LYS A 96 4.39 -35.10 3.34
N ILE A 97 5.66 -34.74 3.22
CA ILE A 97 6.75 -35.70 3.02
C ILE A 97 6.95 -36.58 4.27
N ALA A 98 6.89 -35.99 5.47
CA ALA A 98 7.17 -36.70 6.71
C ALA A 98 5.98 -37.53 7.26
N PHE A 99 4.74 -37.06 7.07
CA PHE A 99 3.55 -37.60 7.73
C PHE A 99 2.38 -37.90 6.79
N ASN A 100 2.54 -37.71 5.47
CA ASN A 100 1.49 -37.94 4.46
C ASN A 100 0.18 -37.19 4.73
N ILE A 101 0.29 -35.99 5.32
CA ILE A 101 -0.87 -35.15 5.66
C ILE A 101 -1.44 -34.52 4.38
N GLU A 102 -2.76 -34.65 4.22
CA GLU A 102 -3.53 -34.10 3.10
C GLU A 102 -3.64 -32.57 3.13
N ALA A 103 -3.81 -31.97 1.94
CA ALA A 103 -3.81 -30.51 1.74
C ALA A 103 -4.96 -29.75 2.44
N PHE A 104 -5.99 -30.46 2.93
CA PHE A 104 -7.21 -29.87 3.49
C PHE A 104 -6.92 -28.92 4.66
N LEU A 105 -6.01 -29.30 5.57
CA LEU A 105 -5.67 -28.48 6.74
C LEU A 105 -5.04 -27.13 6.36
N LEU A 106 -4.37 -27.06 5.20
CA LEU A 106 -3.76 -25.80 4.73
C LEU A 106 -4.73 -24.88 4.04
N MET A 107 -5.73 -25.41 3.35
CA MET A 107 -6.82 -24.57 2.87
C MET A 107 -7.52 -23.88 4.05
N VAL A 108 -7.77 -24.61 5.14
CA VAL A 108 -8.34 -24.04 6.36
C VAL A 108 -7.40 -23.00 6.98
N ALA A 109 -6.09 -23.26 7.02
CA ALA A 109 -5.11 -22.33 7.57
C ALA A 109 -4.87 -21.08 6.70
N ALA A 110 -5.00 -21.19 5.38
CA ALA A 110 -4.85 -20.07 4.44
C ALA A 110 -6.12 -19.20 4.32
N PHE A 111 -7.28 -19.76 4.70
CA PHE A 111 -8.57 -19.08 4.60
C PHE A 111 -8.63 -17.72 5.31
N PRO A 112 -8.11 -17.54 6.54
CA PRO A 112 -8.05 -16.23 7.19
C PRO A 112 -7.25 -15.19 6.39
N ALA A 113 -6.15 -15.58 5.75
CA ALA A 113 -5.35 -14.66 4.93
C ALA A 113 -6.14 -14.18 3.70
N LEU A 114 -6.90 -15.09 3.07
CA LEU A 114 -7.81 -14.75 1.99
C LEU A 114 -8.91 -13.78 2.45
N LEU A 115 -9.51 -14.01 3.62
CA LEU A 115 -10.52 -13.10 4.19
C LEU A 115 -9.97 -11.69 4.41
N VAL A 116 -8.74 -11.56 4.90
CA VAL A 116 -8.08 -10.26 5.07
C VAL A 116 -7.92 -9.56 3.72
N LEU A 117 -7.45 -10.26 2.67
CA LEU A 117 -7.33 -9.68 1.33
C LEU A 117 -8.69 -9.22 0.79
N LEU A 118 -9.72 -10.06 0.90
CA LEU A 118 -11.08 -9.73 0.47
C LEU A 118 -11.66 -8.53 1.22
N TYR A 119 -11.43 -8.45 2.53
CA TYR A 119 -11.87 -7.29 3.33
C TYR A 119 -11.26 -5.99 2.79
N TYR A 120 -9.96 -5.96 2.52
CA TYR A 120 -9.29 -4.76 2.01
C TYR A 120 -9.63 -4.43 0.55
N TYR A 121 -10.05 -5.42 -0.22
CA TYR A 121 -10.55 -5.20 -1.59
C TYR A 121 -11.97 -4.62 -1.61
N THR A 122 -12.77 -4.91 -0.60
CA THR A 122 -14.20 -4.55 -0.52
C THR A 122 -14.45 -3.37 0.41
N TRP A 123 -14.49 -3.61 1.72
CA TRP A 123 -14.81 -2.60 2.74
C TRP A 123 -13.60 -1.76 3.15
N GLY A 124 -12.46 -2.41 3.38
CA GLY A 124 -11.21 -1.80 3.81
C GLY A 124 -10.47 -1.00 2.73
N ARG A 125 -11.05 -0.86 1.53
CA ARG A 125 -10.41 -0.25 0.35
C ARG A 125 -9.82 1.13 0.58
N LYS A 126 -10.38 1.93 1.50
CA LYS A 126 -9.87 3.28 1.84
C LYS A 126 -8.60 3.28 2.71
N ASN A 127 -8.19 2.11 3.18
CA ASN A 127 -7.01 1.90 4.02
C ASN A 127 -6.07 0.87 3.40
N TYR A 128 -6.18 0.64 2.09
CA TYR A 128 -5.34 -0.31 1.37
C TYR A 128 -3.93 0.24 1.20
N LEU A 129 -3.82 1.45 0.66
CA LEU A 129 -2.57 2.18 0.54
C LEU A 129 -2.23 2.88 1.85
N THR A 130 -0.95 3.01 2.15
CA THR A 130 -0.48 3.84 3.26
C THR A 130 0.18 5.10 2.71
N LEU A 131 -0.25 6.26 3.19
CA LEU A 131 0.36 7.55 2.89
C LEU A 131 0.78 8.17 4.23
N VAL A 132 2.03 8.58 4.32
CA VAL A 132 2.59 9.21 5.52
C VAL A 132 3.44 10.41 5.12
N GLU A 133 3.44 11.44 5.95
CA GLU A 133 4.37 12.56 5.79
C GLU A 133 5.75 12.14 6.32
N GLU A 134 6.80 12.34 5.53
CA GLU A 134 8.18 12.22 6.01
C GLU A 134 8.53 13.53 6.72
N THR A 135 8.37 13.56 8.05
CA THR A 135 8.92 14.64 8.85
C THR A 135 10.45 14.62 8.71
N ALA A 136 11.04 15.73 8.30
CA ALA A 136 12.49 15.90 8.36
C ALA A 136 12.91 15.80 9.84
N GLY A 137 13.56 14.69 10.19
CA GLY A 137 14.22 14.50 11.49
C GLY A 137 15.52 15.26 11.54
#